data_AF-A0A7Z9I9I7-F1
#
_entry.id   AF-A0A7Z9I9I7-F1
#
_cell.length_a   1.000
_cell.length_b   1.000
_cell.length_c   1.000
_cell.angle_alpha   90.00
_cell.angle_beta   90.00
_cell.angle_gamma   90.00
#
_symmetry.space_group_name_H-M   'P 1'
#
loop_
_entity.id
_entity.type
_entity.pdbx_description
1 polymer ?
#
loop_
_entity_poly.entity_id
_entity_poly.type
_entity_poly.pdbx_seq_one_letter_code
_entity_poly.pdbx_strand_id
1 'polypeptide(L)'
;MFMTPTQSLSRTGKEYAREIKEAWQEALDSILEVCRILVEAKDTLEAADYNTLINAHLPFTRRTAERLVRIGVDKRLTAKKHRKVLPPHWGSLYELTQLDDDSFDESI
;
A
#
# COMPACT_ATOMS: atom_id res chain seq x y z
N MET A 1 33.89 15.85 3.81
CA MET A 1 33.20 14.80 4.60
C MET A 1 32.43 15.51 5.72
N PHE A 2 31.15 15.81 5.50
CA PHE A 2 30.33 16.46 6.54
C PHE A 2 29.76 15.37 7.44
N MET A 3 30.37 15.16 8.60
CA MET A 3 29.75 14.42 9.68
C MET A 3 28.65 15.31 10.27
N THR A 4 27.40 15.08 9.89
CA THR A 4 26.27 15.67 10.60
C THR A 4 26.29 15.16 12.04
N PRO A 5 26.27 16.02 13.06
CA PRO A 5 26.15 15.56 14.43
C PRO A 5 24.81 14.84 14.57
N THR A 6 24.84 13.58 14.98
CA THR A 6 23.62 12.84 15.34
C THR A 6 23.08 13.44 16.65
N GLN A 7 22.37 14.56 16.55
CA GLN A 7 21.72 15.17 17.68
C GLN A 7 20.55 14.29 18.12
N SER A 8 20.50 13.92 19.40
CA SER A 8 19.39 13.14 19.95
C SER A 8 18.11 13.96 19.96
N LEU A 9 16.99 13.37 19.50
CA LEU A 9 15.67 14.00 19.57
C LEU A 9 15.25 14.31 21.01
N SER A 10 14.64 15.47 21.21
CA SER A 10 13.94 15.81 22.47
C SER A 10 12.79 14.84 22.74
N ARG A 11 12.23 14.85 23.96
CA ARG A 11 11.04 14.04 24.29
C ARG A 11 9.90 14.30 23.31
N THR A 12 9.58 15.57 23.09
CA THR A 12 8.56 16.00 22.12
C THR A 12 8.91 15.59 20.68
N GLY A 13 10.18 15.65 20.30
CA GLY A 13 10.64 15.15 18.99
C GLY A 13 10.43 13.65 18.82
N LYS A 14 10.63 12.85 19.89
CA LYS A 14 10.34 11.41 19.88
C LYS A 14 8.84 11.12 19.81
N GLU A 15 8.02 11.93 20.47
CA GLU A 15 6.55 11.84 20.41
C GLU A 15 6.06 12.07 18.97
N TYR A 16 6.48 13.16 18.32
CA TYR A 16 6.14 13.42 16.91
C TYR A 16 6.65 12.33 15.97
N ALA A 17 7.89 11.85 16.16
CA ALA A 17 8.45 10.78 15.33
C ALA A 17 7.65 9.48 15.44
N ARG A 18 7.06 9.21 16.61
CA ARG A 18 6.18 8.06 16.82
C ARG A 18 4.84 8.26 16.09
N GLU A 19 4.19 9.40 16.29
CA GLU A 19 2.90 9.72 15.65
C GLU A 19 2.99 9.69 14.12
N ILE A 20 4.07 10.25 13.55
CA ILE A 20 4.31 10.21 12.10
C ILE A 20 4.45 8.78 11.61
N LYS A 21 5.20 7.92 12.32
CA LYS A 21 5.38 6.51 11.93
C LYS A 21 4.08 5.74 12.00
N GLU A 22 3.27 5.98 13.02
CA GLU A 22 1.96 5.37 13.20
C GLU A 22 1.03 5.77 12.03
N ALA A 23 0.88 7.07 11.77
CA ALA A 23 0.05 7.57 10.66
C ALA A 23 0.56 7.10 9.28
N TRP A 24 1.88 7.00 9.09
CA TRP A 24 2.49 6.49 7.86
C TRP A 24 2.15 5.01 7.63
N GLN A 25 2.20 4.18 8.67
CA GLN A 25 1.82 2.77 8.59
C GLN A 25 0.31 2.62 8.35
N GLU A 26 -0.52 3.44 9.01
CA GLU A 26 -1.97 3.44 8.82
C GLU A 26 -2.38 3.76 7.38
N ALA A 27 -1.65 4.65 6.70
CA ALA A 27 -1.87 4.95 5.29
C ALA A 27 -1.64 3.73 4.39
N LEU A 28 -0.55 2.98 4.62
CA LEU A 28 -0.30 1.72 3.91
C LEU A 28 -1.40 0.68 4.22
N ASP A 29 -1.75 0.54 5.49
CA ASP A 29 -2.74 -0.44 5.94
C ASP A 29 -4.11 -0.16 5.30
N SER A 30 -4.50 1.11 5.20
CA SER A 30 -5.73 1.56 4.53
C SER A 30 -5.73 1.22 3.04
N ILE A 31 -4.61 1.41 2.34
CA ILE A 31 -4.48 1.05 0.92
C ILE A 31 -4.63 -0.47 0.74
N LEU A 32 -3.96 -1.27 1.56
CA LEU A 32 -4.04 -2.72 1.49
C LEU A 32 -5.44 -3.24 1.81
N GLU A 33 -6.16 -2.57 2.71
CA GLU A 33 -7.55 -2.91 3.01
C GLU A 33 -8.48 -2.63 1.81
N VAL A 34 -8.32 -1.50 1.12
CA VAL A 34 -9.04 -1.23 -0.14
C VAL A 34 -8.76 -2.33 -1.16
N CYS A 35 -7.49 -2.76 -1.29
CA CYS A 35 -7.12 -3.85 -2.20
C CYS A 35 -7.83 -5.17 -1.83
N ARG A 36 -7.85 -5.51 -0.53
CA ARG A 36 -8.54 -6.71 -0.02
C ARG A 36 -10.05 -6.67 -0.33
N ILE A 37 -10.71 -5.55 -0.05
CA ILE A 37 -12.15 -5.37 -0.32
C ILE A 37 -12.44 -5.45 -1.82
N LEU A 38 -11.59 -4.87 -2.68
CA LEU A 38 -11.76 -4.96 -4.13
C LEU A 38 -11.63 -6.39 -4.68
N VAL A 39 -10.72 -7.19 -4.11
CA VAL A 39 -10.58 -8.62 -4.45
C VAL A 39 -11.83 -9.38 -4.02
N GLU A 40 -12.27 -9.19 -2.77
CA GLU A 40 -13.48 -9.83 -2.23
C GLU A 40 -14.74 -9.48 -3.05
N ALA A 41 -14.92 -8.19 -3.38
CA ALA A 41 -16.03 -7.73 -4.20
C ALA A 41 -15.99 -8.32 -5.61
N LYS A 42 -14.80 -8.51 -6.19
CA LYS A 42 -14.63 -9.11 -7.52
C LYS A 42 -15.01 -10.59 -7.53
N ASP A 43 -14.71 -11.30 -6.44
CA ASP A 43 -14.99 -12.73 -6.30
C ASP A 43 -16.44 -13.02 -5.90
N THR A 44 -17.11 -12.06 -5.27
CA THR A 44 -18.47 -12.23 -4.70
C THR A 44 -19.58 -11.69 -5.60
N LEU A 45 -19.34 -10.57 -6.30
CA LEU A 45 -20.38 -9.90 -7.09
C LEU A 45 -20.45 -10.45 -8.51
N GLU A 46 -21.66 -10.42 -9.08
CA GLU A 46 -21.84 -10.61 -10.51
C GLU A 46 -21.07 -9.53 -11.29
N ALA A 47 -20.60 -9.89 -12.49
CA ALA A 47 -19.74 -9.00 -13.28
C ALA A 47 -20.40 -7.65 -13.58
N ALA A 48 -21.73 -7.61 -13.77
CA ALA A 48 -22.47 -6.37 -14.01
C ALA A 48 -22.47 -5.44 -12.77
N ASP A 49 -22.67 -6.01 -11.58
CA ASP A 49 -22.68 -5.27 -10.32
C ASP A 49 -21.29 -4.76 -9.95
N TYR A 50 -20.25 -5.58 -10.13
CA TYR A 50 -18.86 -5.17 -9.92
C TYR A 50 -18.46 -4.00 -10.84
N ASN A 51 -18.86 -4.06 -12.11
CA ASN A 51 -18.61 -2.96 -13.05
C ASN A 51 -19.37 -1.69 -12.65
N THR A 52 -20.61 -1.81 -12.16
CA THR A 52 -21.41 -0.66 -11.71
C THR A 52 -20.81 -0.03 -10.45
N LEU A 53 -20.42 -0.85 -9.46
CA LEU A 53 -19.70 -0.42 -8.27
C LEU A 53 -18.49 0.46 -8.64
N ILE A 54 -17.62 -0.06 -9.52
CA ILE A 54 -16.41 0.66 -9.94
C ILE A 54 -16.73 1.96 -10.67
N ASN A 55 -17.65 1.92 -11.63
CA ASN A 55 -17.85 3.06 -12.54
C ASN A 55 -18.72 4.17 -11.95
N ALA A 56 -19.60 3.86 -10.99
CA ALA A 56 -20.59 4.79 -10.48
C ALA A 56 -20.44 5.13 -8.99
N HIS A 57 -19.76 4.29 -8.20
CA HIS A 57 -19.77 4.41 -6.73
C HIS A 57 -18.41 4.57 -6.07
N LEU A 58 -17.30 4.44 -6.81
CA LEU A 58 -15.95 4.56 -6.26
C LEU A 58 -15.26 5.86 -6.71
N PRO A 59 -14.39 6.45 -5.87
CA PRO A 59 -13.73 7.72 -6.16
C PRO A 59 -12.54 7.59 -7.12
N PHE A 60 -12.46 6.51 -7.90
CA PHE A 60 -11.36 6.22 -8.80
C PHE A 60 -11.81 5.44 -10.03
N THR A 61 -10.99 5.49 -11.07
CA THR A 61 -11.30 4.84 -12.35
C THR A 61 -11.22 3.32 -12.27
N ARG A 62 -11.85 2.64 -13.23
CA ARG A 62 -11.67 1.20 -13.45
C ARG A 62 -10.22 0.78 -13.56
N ARG A 63 -9.38 1.56 -14.25
CA ARG A 63 -7.94 1.29 -14.36
C ARG A 63 -7.27 1.28 -12.99
N THR A 64 -7.62 2.20 -12.10
CA THR A 64 -7.10 2.23 -10.72
C THR A 64 -7.58 1.01 -9.94
N ALA A 65 -8.86 0.64 -10.06
CA ALA A 65 -9.41 -0.55 -9.41
C ALA A 65 -8.66 -1.83 -9.84
N GLU A 66 -8.40 -2.03 -11.13
CA GLU A 66 -7.68 -3.18 -11.65
C GLU A 66 -6.24 -3.27 -11.11
N ARG A 67 -5.56 -2.13 -10.95
CA ARG A 67 -4.22 -2.06 -10.33
C ARG A 67 -4.24 -2.41 -8.84
N LEU A 68 -5.23 -1.91 -8.11
CA LEU A 68 -5.43 -2.22 -6.69
C LEU A 68 -5.76 -3.70 -6.48
N VAL A 69 -6.57 -4.30 -7.35
CA VAL A 69 -6.81 -5.76 -7.34
C VAL A 69 -5.50 -6.52 -7.55
N ARG A 70 -4.66 -6.10 -8.51
CA ARG A 70 -3.35 -6.74 -8.73
C ARG A 70 -2.45 -6.69 -7.50
N ILE A 71 -2.44 -5.56 -6.78
CA ILE A 71 -1.75 -5.45 -5.48
C ILE A 71 -2.35 -6.41 -4.46
N GLY A 72 -3.69 -6.47 -4.37
CA GLY A 72 -4.40 -7.30 -3.40
C GLY A 72 -4.19 -8.81 -3.57
N VAL A 73 -3.86 -9.28 -4.77
CA VAL A 73 -3.55 -10.69 -5.03
C VAL A 73 -2.05 -11.01 -4.98
N ASP A 74 -1.17 -9.99 -4.93
CA ASP A 74 0.28 -10.20 -4.80
C ASP A 74 0.62 -10.59 -3.35
N LYS A 75 1.05 -11.85 -3.18
CA LYS A 75 1.38 -12.42 -1.87
C LYS A 75 2.59 -11.75 -1.23
N ARG A 76 3.51 -11.18 -2.00
CA ARG A 76 4.71 -10.50 -1.49
C ARG A 76 4.33 -9.20 -0.80
N LEU A 77 3.37 -8.46 -1.38
CA LEU A 77 2.86 -7.20 -0.85
C LEU A 77 1.85 -7.36 0.28
N THR A 78 1.05 -8.43 0.26
CA THR A 78 0.05 -8.70 1.32
C THR A 78 0.64 -9.44 2.53
N ALA A 79 1.83 -10.03 2.39
CA ALA A 79 2.53 -10.69 3.48
C ALA A 79 2.95 -9.70 4.60
N LYS A 80 2.74 -10.12 5.85
CA LYS A 80 3.16 -9.35 7.03
C LYS A 80 4.67 -9.09 7.09
N LYS A 81 5.48 -9.93 6.44
CA LYS A 81 6.96 -9.84 6.43
C LYS A 81 7.47 -8.49 5.93
N HIS A 82 6.84 -7.93 4.89
CA HIS A 82 7.35 -6.74 4.20
C HIS A 82 6.61 -5.45 4.59
N ARG A 83 5.52 -5.53 5.38
CA ARG A 83 4.67 -4.36 5.69
C ARG A 83 5.39 -3.12 6.22
N LYS A 84 6.48 -3.28 6.95
CA LYS A 84 7.20 -2.15 7.57
C LYS A 84 8.07 -1.35 6.59
N VAL A 85 8.40 -1.94 5.44
CA VAL A 85 9.30 -1.35 4.45
C VAL A 85 8.59 -0.95 3.16
N LEU A 86 7.33 -1.37 2.99
CA LEU A 86 6.54 -1.00 1.83
C LEU A 86 6.17 0.50 1.84
N PRO A 87 6.16 1.15 0.66
CA PRO A 87 5.73 2.53 0.54
C PRO A 87 4.19 2.64 0.70
N PRO A 88 3.66 3.62 1.46
CA PRO A 88 2.22 3.87 1.59
C PRO A 88 1.66 4.63 0.37
N HIS A 89 1.95 4.12 -0.82
CA HIS A 89 1.53 4.73 -2.08
C HIS A 89 1.16 3.63 -3.08
N TRP A 90 -0.12 3.56 -3.44
CA TRP A 90 -0.64 2.49 -4.30
C TRP A 90 0.05 2.42 -5.66
N GLY A 91 0.48 3.56 -6.22
CA GLY A 91 1.19 3.58 -7.50
C GLY A 91 2.53 2.85 -7.41
N SER A 92 3.28 3.07 -6.32
CA SER A 92 4.57 2.42 -6.09
C SER A 92 4.39 0.94 -5.79
N LEU A 93 3.37 0.59 -4.99
CA LEU A 93 3.00 -0.81 -4.76
C LEU A 93 2.67 -1.53 -6.06
N TYR A 94 1.96 -0.87 -6.99
CA TYR A 94 1.66 -1.46 -8.29
C TYR A 94 2.92 -1.71 -9.11
N GLU A 95 3.90 -0.80 -9.12
CA GLU A 95 5.17 -1.03 -9.82
C GLU A 95 5.92 -2.24 -9.23
N LEU A 96 5.89 -2.43 -7.91
CA LEU A 96 6.46 -3.63 -7.27
C LEU A 96 5.81 -4.93 -7.75
N THR A 97 4.51 -4.93 -8.10
CA THR A 97 3.85 -6.12 -8.68
C THR A 97 4.32 -6.49 -10.09
N GLN A 98 5.12 -5.63 -10.73
CA GLN A 98 5.69 -5.88 -12.06
C GLN A 98 7.11 -6.47 -11.98
N LEU A 99 7.73 -6.44 -10.80
CA LEU A 99 9.08 -6.96 -10.57
C LEU A 99 9.05 -8.49 -10.41
N ASP A 100 10.10 -9.14 -10.91
CA ASP A 100 10.42 -10.51 -10.49
C ASP A 100 10.84 -10.55 -9.02
N ASP A 101 11.00 -11.75 -8.46
CA ASP A 101 11.24 -11.92 -7.02
C ASP A 101 12.60 -11.34 -6.58
N ASP A 102 13.63 -11.48 -7.42
CA ASP A 102 14.97 -10.95 -7.13
C ASP A 102 14.94 -9.40 -7.09
N SER A 103 14.37 -8.77 -8.12
CA SER A 103 14.27 -7.31 -8.20
C SER A 103 13.33 -6.74 -7.13
N PHE A 104 12.30 -7.49 -6.74
CA PHE A 104 11.39 -7.11 -5.66
C PHE A 104 12.13 -7.05 -4.32
N ASP A 105 12.89 -8.09 -3.99
CA ASP A 105 13.63 -8.18 -2.71
C ASP A 105 14.72 -7.10 -2.61
N GLU A 106 15.33 -6.67 -3.72
CA GLU A 106 16.27 -5.54 -3.74
C GLU A 106 15.62 -4.16 -3.56
N SER A 107 14.31 -4.05 -3.84
CA SER A 107 13.58 -2.78 -3.85
C SER A 107 12.95 -2.40 -2.51
N ILE A 108 13.05 -3.25 -1.49
CA ILE A 108 12.36 -3.10 -0.19
C ILE A 108 13.27 -3.22 1.03
#